data_AF-A0A537CMQ0-F1
#
_entry.id   AF-A0A537CMQ0-F1
#
_cell.length_a   1.000
_cell.length_b   1.000
_cell.length_c   1.000
_cell.angle_alpha   90.00
_cell.angle_beta   90.00
_cell.angle_gamma   90.00
#
_symmetry.space_group_name_H-M   'P 1'
#
loop_
_entity.id
_entity.type
_entity.pdbx_description
1 polymer ?
#
loop_
_entity_poly.entity_id
_entity_poly.type
_entity_poly.pdbx_seq_one_letter_code
_entity_poly.pdbx_strand_id
1 'polypeptide(L)'
;KLVEEFRRMLVRTYSSAISAYEGQTMKVLPVRMKPGDTEVTVHNQYIRAGGTPLPVDYQMHKTAEGWKIYDITVEGVSLVLTYRSEFDALVKQSGI
;
A
#
# COMPACT_ATOMS: atom_id res chain seq x y z
N LYS A 1 16.73 -1.92 -14.17
CA LYS A 1 16.94 -3.27 -13.60
C LYS A 1 16.63 -3.30 -12.10
N LEU A 2 17.26 -2.43 -11.29
CA LEU A 2 17.00 -2.33 -9.84
C LEU A 2 15.54 -2.03 -9.47
N VAL A 3 14.93 -1.03 -10.13
CA VAL A 3 13.52 -0.63 -9.88
C VAL A 3 12.52 -1.75 -10.19
N GLU A 4 12.81 -2.59 -11.18
CA GLU A 4 11.96 -3.73 -11.55
C GLU A 4 12.05 -4.86 -10.52
N GLU A 5 13.25 -5.17 -10.02
CA GLU A 5 13.41 -6.14 -8.93
C GLU A 5 12.83 -5.61 -7.61
N PHE A 6 12.93 -4.31 -7.36
CA PHE A 6 12.29 -3.65 -6.22
C PHE A 6 10.77 -3.79 -6.29
N ARG A 7 10.15 -3.46 -7.44
CA ARG A 7 8.72 -3.66 -7.67
C ARG A 7 8.31 -5.12 -7.51
N ARG A 8 9.09 -6.08 -8.02
CA ARG A 8 8.82 -7.52 -7.85
C ARG A 8 8.85 -7.96 -6.39
N MET A 9 9.81 -7.46 -5.62
CA MET A 9 9.90 -7.73 -4.18
C MET A 9 8.70 -7.15 -3.44
N LEU A 10 8.32 -5.89 -3.70
CA LEU A 10 7.13 -5.26 -3.08
C LEU A 10 5.87 -6.09 -3.35
N VAL A 11 5.64 -6.48 -4.61
CA VAL A 11 4.47 -7.31 -4.95
C VAL A 11 4.48 -8.63 -4.19
N ARG A 12 5.62 -9.34 -4.10
CA ARG A 12 5.71 -10.62 -3.38
C ARG A 12 5.47 -10.47 -1.88
N THR A 13 6.08 -9.47 -1.25
CA THR A 13 5.99 -9.27 0.19
C THR A 13 4.62 -8.73 0.61
N TYR A 14 4.00 -7.84 -0.16
CA TYR A 14 2.63 -7.39 0.17
C TYR A 14 1.57 -8.36 -0.28
N SER A 15 1.87 -9.27 -1.20
CA SER A 15 0.98 -10.42 -1.43
C SER A 15 0.78 -11.19 -0.13
N SER A 16 1.78 -11.29 0.76
CA SER A 16 1.60 -11.95 2.07
C SER A 16 0.86 -11.08 3.09
N ALA A 17 1.10 -9.76 3.12
CA ALA A 17 0.34 -8.83 3.97
C ALA A 17 -1.15 -8.76 3.57
N ILE A 18 -1.43 -8.83 2.27
CA ILE A 18 -2.79 -8.99 1.73
C ILE A 18 -3.32 -10.40 1.99
N SER A 19 -2.48 -11.43 1.96
CA SER A 19 -2.88 -12.82 2.29
C SER A 19 -3.18 -13.03 3.78
N ALA A 20 -2.64 -12.18 4.68
CA ALA A 20 -3.03 -12.17 6.09
C ALA A 20 -4.48 -11.72 6.31
N TYR A 21 -5.16 -11.29 5.24
CA TYR A 21 -6.60 -11.07 5.22
C TYR A 21 -7.36 -12.40 5.21
N GLU A 22 -7.64 -12.92 6.40
CA GLU A 22 -8.38 -14.18 6.60
C GLU A 22 -9.90 -13.95 6.85
N GLY A 23 -10.50 -12.90 6.26
CA GLY A 23 -11.95 -12.65 6.36
C GLY A 23 -12.38 -11.55 7.33
N GLN A 24 -11.49 -10.62 7.68
CA GLN A 24 -11.84 -9.41 8.43
C GLN A 24 -12.80 -8.54 7.61
N THR A 25 -13.87 -8.00 8.18
CA THR A 25 -14.76 -7.11 7.41
C THR A 25 -14.00 -5.84 7.02
N MET A 26 -13.86 -5.57 5.71
CA MET A 26 -13.30 -4.31 5.20
C MET A 26 -14.43 -3.31 5.00
N LYS A 27 -14.28 -2.11 5.57
CA LYS A 27 -15.18 -0.99 5.35
C LYS A 27 -14.46 0.08 4.54
N VAL A 28 -14.93 0.33 3.32
CA VAL A 28 -14.49 1.46 2.51
C VAL A 28 -15.18 2.72 3.03
N LEU A 29 -14.42 3.76 3.32
CA LEU A 29 -14.95 5.07 3.72
C LEU A 29 -15.33 5.89 2.47
N PRO A 30 -16.14 6.95 2.61
CA PRO A 30 -16.52 7.79 1.47
C PRO A 30 -15.30 8.31 0.70
N VAL A 31 -15.18 7.90 -0.55
CA VAL A 31 -14.12 8.36 -1.45
C VAL A 31 -14.51 9.72 -2.02
N ARG A 32 -13.58 10.69 -1.96
CA ARG A 32 -13.74 12.00 -2.59
C ARG A 32 -12.83 12.07 -3.80
N MET A 33 -13.44 12.15 -4.99
CA MET A 33 -12.73 12.21 -6.26
C MET A 33 -13.48 13.15 -7.20
N LYS A 34 -12.75 14.00 -7.92
CA LYS A 34 -13.29 14.89 -8.94
C LYS A 34 -13.19 14.25 -10.33
N PRO A 35 -14.06 14.63 -11.28
CA PRO A 35 -13.87 14.27 -12.68
C PRO A 35 -12.50 14.75 -13.18
N GLY A 36 -11.72 13.83 -13.76
CA GLY A 36 -10.39 14.14 -14.28
C GLY A 36 -9.23 13.75 -13.35
N ASP A 37 -9.50 13.40 -12.08
CA ASP A 37 -8.44 12.95 -11.18
C ASP A 37 -7.76 11.69 -11.70
N THR A 38 -6.43 11.67 -11.61
CA THR A 38 -5.56 10.53 -11.96
C THR A 38 -4.97 9.86 -10.74
N GLU A 39 -5.15 10.45 -9.56
CA GLU A 39 -4.72 9.93 -8.27
C GLU A 39 -5.86 10.06 -7.26
N VAL A 40 -6.00 9.06 -6.39
CA VAL A 40 -6.99 9.10 -5.30
C VAL A 40 -6.50 8.27 -4.12
N THR A 41 -6.76 8.77 -2.92
CA THR A 41 -6.60 7.98 -1.70
C THR A 41 -7.96 7.40 -1.31
N VAL A 42 -8.04 6.07 -1.30
CA VAL A 42 -9.21 5.35 -0.79
C VAL A 42 -8.94 4.97 0.65
N HIS A 43 -9.68 5.59 1.57
CA HIS A 43 -9.57 5.31 2.99
C HIS A 43 -10.40 4.07 3.35
N ASN A 44 -9.79 3.10 4.03
CA ASN A 44 -10.42 1.86 4.44
C ASN A 44 -10.22 1.62 5.95
N GLN A 45 -11.11 0.82 6.52
CA GLN A 45 -10.99 0.32 7.88
C GLN A 45 -11.19 -1.19 7.89
N TYR A 46 -10.23 -1.92 8.45
CA TYR A 46 -10.36 -3.36 8.68
C TYR A 46 -10.88 -3.60 10.09
N ILE A 47 -12.03 -4.26 10.19
CA ILE A 47 -12.65 -4.58 11.48
C ILE A 47 -11.90 -5.76 12.11
N ARG A 48 -11.36 -5.53 13.30
CA ARG A 48 -10.68 -6.53 14.13
C ARG A 48 -11.63 -7.04 15.21
N ALA A 49 -11.57 -8.34 15.53
CA ALA A 49 -12.37 -8.90 16.61
C ALA A 49 -11.97 -8.27 17.96
N GLY A 50 -12.91 -7.60 18.63
CA GLY A 50 -12.72 -7.05 19.98
C GLY A 50 -11.78 -5.83 20.09
N GLY A 51 -11.42 -5.18 18.98
CA GLY A 51 -10.48 -4.06 18.99
C GLY A 51 -10.86 -2.90 18.08
N THR A 52 -10.06 -1.83 18.12
CA THR A 52 -10.20 -0.67 17.23
C THR A 52 -9.97 -1.09 15.78
N PRO A 53 -10.81 -0.63 14.82
CA PRO A 53 -10.57 -0.86 13.40
C PRO A 53 -9.19 -0.37 12.97
N LEU A 54 -8.52 -1.15 12.13
CA LEU A 54 -7.23 -0.79 11.55
C LEU A 54 -7.45 0.16 10.37
N PRO A 55 -6.98 1.42 10.43
CA PRO A 55 -7.02 2.31 9.27
C PRO A 55 -5.99 1.85 8.23
N VAL A 56 -6.45 1.73 6.98
CA VAL A 56 -5.62 1.38 5.82
C VAL A 56 -6.00 2.27 4.65
N ASP A 57 -5.05 3.04 4.16
CA ASP A 57 -5.23 3.88 2.99
C ASP A 57 -4.62 3.22 1.76
N TYR A 58 -5.35 3.24 0.66
CA TYR A 58 -4.86 2.81 -0.65
C TYR A 58 -4.62 4.05 -1.51
N GLN A 59 -3.36 4.32 -1.81
CA GLN A 59 -3.01 5.31 -2.81
C GLN A 59 -3.10 4.68 -4.19
N MET A 60 -4.04 5.18 -4.98
CA MET A 60 -4.37 4.64 -6.29
C MET A 60 -4.02 5.63 -7.38
N HIS A 61 -3.55 5.11 -8.52
CA HIS A 61 -3.36 5.88 -9.74
C HIS A 61 -4.20 5.29 -10.86
N LYS A 62 -4.66 6.16 -11.76
CA LYS A 62 -5.44 5.79 -12.92
C LYS A 62 -4.53 5.36 -14.06
N THR A 63 -4.79 4.18 -14.61
CA THR A 63 -4.11 3.65 -15.80
C THR A 63 -5.10 3.46 -16.94
N ALA A 64 -4.60 3.12 -18.13
CA ALA A 64 -5.44 2.72 -19.26
C ALA A 64 -6.32 1.49 -18.94
N GLU A 65 -5.88 0.63 -18.02
CA GLU A 65 -6.60 -0.56 -17.56
C GLU A 65 -7.54 -0.28 -16.36
N GLY A 66 -7.60 0.97 -15.89
CA GLY A 66 -8.35 1.37 -14.69
C GLY A 66 -7.46 1.72 -13.51
N TRP A 67 -8.06 1.83 -12.32
CA TRP A 67 -7.36 2.22 -11.10
C TRP A 67 -6.48 1.09 -10.56
N LYS A 68 -5.24 1.42 -10.19
CA LYS A 68 -4.29 0.48 -9.59
C LYS A 68 -3.72 1.09 -8.32
N ILE A 69 -3.60 0.28 -7.28
CA ILE A 69 -2.93 0.66 -6.03
C ILE A 69 -1.42 0.71 -6.31
N TYR A 70 -0.76 1.80 -5.94
CA TYR A 70 0.70 1.92 -6.02
C TYR A 70 1.39 2.03 -4.67
N ASP A 71 0.65 2.40 -3.61
CA ASP A 71 1.11 2.35 -2.24
C ASP A 71 -0.05 2.01 -1.31
N ILE A 72 0.28 1.45 -0.15
CA ILE A 72 -0.64 1.16 0.93
C ILE A 72 -0.06 1.80 2.18
N THR A 73 -0.88 2.53 2.92
CA THR A 73 -0.50 3.10 4.21
C THR A 73 -1.28 2.42 5.32
N VAL A 74 -0.57 1.85 6.29
CA VAL A 74 -1.18 1.20 7.47
C VAL A 74 -0.82 2.02 8.69
N GLU A 75 -1.83 2.49 9.44
CA GLU A 75 -1.62 3.33 10.64
C GLU A 75 -0.74 4.57 10.36
N GLY A 76 -0.86 5.15 9.17
CA GLY A 76 -0.08 6.33 8.75
C GLY A 76 1.34 6.01 8.25
N VAL A 77 1.74 4.75 8.25
CA VAL A 77 3.05 4.29 7.73
C VAL A 77 2.89 3.79 6.31
N SER A 78 3.48 4.50 5.36
CA SER A 78 3.56 4.07 3.96
C SER A 78 4.49 2.87 3.83
N LEU A 79 3.97 1.86 3.15
CA LEU A 79 4.69 0.65 2.85
C LEU A 79 5.84 0.94 1.87
N VAL A 80 5.61 1.67 0.79
CA VAL A 80 6.67 2.03 -0.16
C VAL A 80 7.79 2.86 0.49
N LEU A 81 7.44 3.84 1.35
CA LEU A 81 8.43 4.69 2.00
C LEU A 81 9.31 3.92 2.99
N THR A 82 8.69 3.06 3.80
CA THR A 82 9.40 2.22 4.78
C THR A 82 10.49 1.39 4.09
N TYR A 83 10.14 0.72 3.00
CA TYR A 83 11.10 -0.13 2.29
C TYR A 83 12.16 0.66 1.52
N ARG A 84 11.83 1.83 0.98
CA ARG A 84 12.85 2.71 0.40
C ARG A 84 13.92 3.05 1.45
N SER A 85 13.48 3.36 2.67
CA SER A 85 14.39 3.62 3.78
C SER A 85 15.24 2.40 4.16
N GLU A 86 14.65 1.21 4.25
CA GLU A 86 15.37 -0.04 4.54
C GLU A 86 16.39 -0.38 3.45
N PHE A 87 16.01 -0.20 2.18
CA PHE A 87 16.90 -0.42 1.03
C PHE A 87 18.05 0.58 1.01
N ASP A 88 17.77 1.88 1.21
CA ASP A 88 18.81 2.91 1.26
C ASP A 88 19.80 2.63 2.40
N ALA A 89 19.33 2.10 3.53
CA ALA A 89 20.19 1.64 4.61
C ALA A 89 21.07 0.44 4.20
N LEU A 90 20.49 -0.55 3.53
CA LEU A 90 21.21 -1.72 3.02
C LEU A 90 22.28 -1.34 1.98
N VAL A 91 21.97 -0.44 1.05
CA VAL A 91 22.91 0.05 0.04
C VAL A 91 24.08 0.77 0.71
N LYS A 92 23.80 1.67 1.66
CA LYS A 92 24.84 2.36 2.44
C LYS A 92 25.73 1.38 3.21
N GLN A 93 25.15 0.31 3.76
CA GLN A 93 25.89 -0.71 4.51
C GLN A 93 26.71 -1.64 3.60
N SER A 94 26.19 -1.95 2.41
CA SER A 94 26.80 -2.90 1.47
C SER A 94 27.79 -2.25 0.49
N GLY A 95 27.86 -0.91 0.45
CA GLY A 95 28.89 -0.16 -0.28
C GLY A 95 28.82 -0.28 -1.81
N ILE A 96 27.62 -0.49 -2.37
CA ILE A 96 27.40 -0.44 -3.84
C ILE A 96 27.24 1.02 -4.29
#